data_AF-A0A833A4D8-F1
#
_entry.id   AF-A0A833A4D8-F1
#
_cell.length_a   1.000
_cell.length_b   1.000
_cell.length_c   1.000
_cell.angle_alpha   90.00
_cell.angle_beta   90.00
_cell.angle_gamma   90.00
#
_symmetry.space_group_name_H-M   'P 1'
#
loop_
_entity.id
_entity.type
_entity.pdbx_description
1 polymer ?
#
loop_
_entity_poly.entity_id
_entity_poly.type
_entity_poly.pdbx_seq_one_letter_code
_entity_poly.pdbx_strand_id
1 'polypeptide(L)'
;MRRLVMLPLVFVLATFMQIGIGDMMARLGWVLMPLHIALGMAILAVVAVLMRVGKSVASIRLISIVTLLLLVLQIAVGFDLFFRGVTETIETIHQLIAYVIFFSSLATLGIGYKTRV
;
A
#
# COMPACT_ATOMS: atom_id res chain seq x y z
N MET A 1 -2.66 -2.84 24.39
CA MET A 1 -2.83 -4.12 23.66
C MET A 1 -3.66 -3.99 22.37
N ARG A 2 -4.80 -3.27 22.32
CA ARG A 2 -5.60 -3.08 21.08
C ARG A 2 -4.85 -2.46 19.88
N ARG A 3 -3.89 -1.57 20.12
CA ARG A 3 -3.14 -0.83 19.08
C ARG A 3 -2.33 -1.70 18.10
N LEU A 4 -1.92 -2.92 18.48
CA LEU A 4 -1.03 -3.77 17.66
C LEU A 4 -1.67 -4.45 16.43
N VAL A 5 -2.99 -4.65 16.40
CA VAL A 5 -3.75 -5.21 15.24
C VAL A 5 -4.44 -4.11 14.46
N MET A 6 -4.69 -2.96 15.09
CA MET A 6 -5.26 -1.83 14.37
C MET A 6 -4.30 -1.34 13.28
N LEU A 7 -2.98 -1.36 13.51
CA LEU A 7 -2.03 -0.87 12.51
C LEU A 7 -1.98 -1.73 11.22
N PRO A 8 -1.86 -3.08 11.29
CA PRO A 8 -1.95 -3.92 10.10
C PRO A 8 -3.35 -3.92 9.47
N LEU A 9 -4.41 -3.76 10.26
CA LEU A 9 -5.78 -3.69 9.73
C LEU A 9 -5.99 -2.39 8.94
N VAL A 10 -5.55 -1.26 9.49
CA VAL A 10 -5.55 0.04 8.79
C VAL A 10 -4.72 -0.04 7.52
N PHE A 11 -3.59 -0.75 7.55
CA PHE A 11 -2.77 -0.97 6.36
C PHE A 11 -3.56 -1.69 5.25
N VAL A 12 -4.25 -2.79 5.57
CA VAL A 12 -5.08 -3.56 4.63
C VAL A 12 -6.25 -2.74 4.10
N LEU A 13 -6.95 -2.00 4.97
CA LEU A 13 -8.09 -1.19 4.55
C LEU A 13 -7.66 -0.04 3.64
N ALA A 14 -6.53 0.62 3.95
CA ALA A 14 -5.98 1.68 3.13
C ALA A 14 -5.52 1.16 1.76
N THR A 15 -4.81 0.04 1.68
CA THR A 15 -4.40 -0.54 0.39
C THR A 15 -5.61 -0.94 -0.46
N PHE A 16 -6.63 -1.54 0.14
CA PHE A 16 -7.87 -1.88 -0.55
C PHE A 16 -8.59 -0.64 -1.11
N MET A 17 -8.76 0.39 -0.29
CA MET A 17 -9.36 1.65 -0.70
C MET A 17 -8.55 2.33 -1.81
N GLN A 18 -7.22 2.28 -1.77
CA GLN A 18 -6.37 2.89 -2.79
C GLN A 18 -6.54 2.21 -4.15
N ILE A 19 -6.63 0.87 -4.18
CA ILE A 19 -6.93 0.10 -5.40
C ILE A 19 -8.30 0.50 -5.95
N GLY A 20 -9.34 0.48 -5.10
CA GLY A 20 -10.69 0.84 -5.53
C GLY A 20 -10.78 2.26 -6.08
N ILE A 21 -10.09 3.22 -5.45
CA ILE A 21 -10.00 4.60 -5.97
C ILE A 21 -9.24 4.64 -7.30
N GLY A 22 -8.17 3.86 -7.44
CA GLY A 22 -7.44 3.67 -8.70
C GLY A 22 -8.37 3.24 -9.84
N ASP A 23 -9.16 2.19 -9.61
CA ASP A 23 -10.12 1.67 -10.58
C ASP A 23 -11.22 2.69 -10.89
N MET A 24 -11.68 3.45 -9.88
CA MET A 24 -12.67 4.50 -10.07
C MET A 24 -12.14 5.68 -10.89
N MET A 25 -10.83 5.98 -10.85
CA MET A 25 -10.23 7.03 -11.68
C MET A 25 -10.31 6.72 -13.18
N ALA A 26 -10.33 5.44 -13.57
CA ALA A 26 -10.56 5.05 -14.96
C ALA A 26 -11.98 5.43 -15.45
N ARG A 27 -12.95 5.58 -14.53
CA ARG A 27 -14.37 5.88 -14.86
C ARG A 27 -14.75 7.34 -14.60
N LEU A 28 -14.21 7.93 -13.54
CA LEU A 28 -14.53 9.27 -13.06
C LEU A 28 -13.44 10.30 -13.41
N GLY A 29 -12.38 9.86 -14.09
CA GLY A 29 -11.21 10.67 -14.39
C GLY A 29 -10.41 11.04 -13.14
N TRP A 30 -9.58 12.08 -13.29
CA TRP A 30 -8.58 12.47 -12.29
C TRP A 30 -9.13 13.23 -11.08
N VAL A 31 -10.45 13.35 -10.94
CA VAL A 31 -11.09 14.07 -9.81
C VAL A 31 -10.73 13.41 -8.47
N LEU A 32 -10.53 12.09 -8.45
CA LEU A 32 -10.13 11.35 -7.25
C LEU A 32 -8.62 11.32 -7.03
N MET A 33 -7.80 11.91 -7.91
CA MET A 33 -6.34 11.88 -7.83
C MET A 33 -5.79 12.44 -6.51
N PRO A 34 -6.26 13.59 -5.98
CA PRO A 34 -5.77 14.09 -4.69
C PRO A 34 -6.02 13.11 -3.55
N LEU A 35 -7.17 12.44 -3.55
CA LEU A 35 -7.51 11.42 -2.55
C LEU A 35 -6.63 10.17 -2.72
N HIS A 36 -6.39 9.74 -3.96
CA HIS A 36 -5.52 8.60 -4.27
C HIS A 36 -4.08 8.83 -3.78
N ILE A 37 -3.52 10.03 -4.04
CA ILE A 37 -2.19 10.42 -3.56
C ILE A 37 -2.15 10.46 -2.04
N ALA A 38 -3.15 11.09 -1.41
CA ALA A 38 -3.22 11.17 0.05
C ALA A 38 -3.25 9.78 0.71
N LEU A 39 -3.99 8.83 0.12
CA LEU A 39 -4.00 7.45 0.58
C LEU A 39 -2.63 6.77 0.41
N GLY A 40 -1.97 6.97 -0.74
CA GLY A 40 -0.61 6.45 -0.96
C GLY A 40 0.39 6.93 0.09
N MET A 41 0.32 8.21 0.47
CA MET A 41 1.16 8.78 1.52
C MET A 41 0.80 8.24 2.92
N ALA A 42 -0.48 8.02 3.20
CA ALA A 42 -0.91 7.40 4.46
C ALA A 42 -0.40 5.96 4.57
N ILE A 43 -0.45 5.18 3.49
CA ILE A 43 0.10 3.83 3.44
C ILE A 43 1.61 3.83 3.69
N LEU A 44 2.33 4.77 3.06
CA LEU A 44 3.78 4.93 3.27
C LEU A 44 4.10 5.16 4.74
N ALA A 45 3.36 6.05 5.40
CA ALA A 45 3.52 6.32 6.83
C ALA A 45 3.24 5.06 7.68
N VAL A 46 2.19 4.31 7.37
CA VAL A 46 1.84 3.06 8.08
C VAL A 46 2.95 2.02 7.94
N VAL A 47 3.49 1.82 6.73
CA VAL A 47 4.61 0.90 6.48
C VAL A 47 5.86 1.33 7.26
N ALA A 48 6.17 2.63 7.30
CA ALA A 48 7.29 3.14 8.09
C ALA A 48 7.12 2.86 9.60
N VAL A 49 5.90 2.99 10.12
CA VAL A 49 5.59 2.64 11.53
C VAL A 49 5.68 1.12 11.73
N LEU A 50 5.18 0.30 10.80
CA LEU A 50 5.32 -1.17 10.85
C LEU A 50 6.78 -1.60 10.88
N MET A 51 7.66 -0.97 10.11
CA MET A 51 9.10 -1.22 10.17
C MET A 51 9.71 -0.88 11.53
N ARG A 52 9.24 0.19 12.18
CA ARG A 52 9.72 0.60 13.50
C ARG A 52 9.26 -0.35 14.61
N VAL A 53 8.01 -0.81 14.54
CA VAL A 53 7.38 -1.65 15.57
C VAL A 53 7.73 -3.14 15.37
N GLY A 54 7.83 -3.59 14.12
CA GLY A 54 8.13 -4.98 13.74
C GLY A 54 9.60 -5.38 13.86
N LYS A 55 10.47 -4.55 14.48
CA LYS A 55 11.90 -4.84 14.63
C LYS A 55 12.20 -6.17 15.33
N SER A 56 11.31 -6.62 16.22
CA SER A 56 11.43 -7.88 16.96
C SER A 56 11.00 -9.11 16.16
N VAL A 57 10.34 -8.95 15.01
CA VAL A 57 9.85 -10.05 14.18
C VAL A 57 10.49 -9.94 12.80
N ALA A 58 11.55 -10.72 12.57
CA ALA A 58 12.35 -10.67 11.33
C ALA A 58 11.49 -10.76 10.06
N SER A 59 10.44 -11.59 10.06
CA SER A 59 9.49 -11.73 8.95
C SER A 59 8.67 -10.44 8.71
N ILE A 60 8.18 -9.78 9.75
CA ILE A 60 7.45 -8.49 9.60
C ILE A 60 8.39 -7.42 9.07
N ARG A 61 9.63 -7.37 9.58
CA ARG A 61 10.64 -6.42 9.12
C ARG A 61 10.95 -6.62 7.64
N LEU A 62 11.17 -7.86 7.20
CA LEU A 62 11.44 -8.18 5.79
C LEU A 62 10.26 -7.81 4.89
N ILE A 63 9.04 -8.22 5.26
CA ILE A 63 7.81 -7.89 4.52
C ILE A 63 7.64 -6.38 4.41
N SER A 64 7.89 -5.64 5.50
CA SER A 64 7.76 -4.18 5.51
C SER A 64 8.80 -3.50 4.62
N ILE A 65 10.04 -3.99 4.56
CA ILE A 65 11.08 -3.48 3.66
C ILE A 65 10.69 -3.70 2.20
N VAL A 66 10.28 -4.92 1.85
CA VAL A 66 9.85 -5.25 0.47
C VAL A 66 8.64 -4.39 0.09
N THR A 67 7.68 -4.25 1.00
CA THR A 67 6.49 -3.42 0.81
C THR A 67 6.87 -1.95 0.61
N LEU A 68 7.82 -1.43 1.37
CA LEU A 68 8.30 -0.05 1.21
C LEU A 68 8.91 0.18 -0.17
N LEU A 69 9.74 -0.75 -0.64
CA LEU A 69 10.36 -0.66 -1.97
C LEU A 69 9.29 -0.69 -3.08
N LEU A 70 8.32 -1.59 -2.97
CA LEU A 70 7.21 -1.67 -3.91
C LEU A 70 6.36 -0.40 -3.89
N LEU A 71 6.12 0.20 -2.72
CA LEU A 71 5.33 1.42 -2.61
C LEU A 71 6.03 2.61 -3.26
N VAL A 72 7.35 2.74 -3.08
CA VAL A 72 8.15 3.76 -3.77
C VAL A 72 8.05 3.58 -5.29
N LEU A 73 8.16 2.34 -5.78
CA LEU A 73 7.97 2.04 -7.20
C LEU A 73 6.56 2.39 -7.67
N GLN A 74 5.53 2.04 -6.90
CA GLN A 74 4.14 2.35 -7.24
C GLN A 74 3.89 3.86 -7.35
N ILE A 75 4.43 4.64 -6.40
CA ILE A 75 4.31 6.10 -6.41
C ILE A 75 5.03 6.69 -7.63
N ALA A 76 6.24 6.21 -7.94
CA ALA A 76 7.00 6.69 -9.11
C ALA A 76 6.26 6.41 -10.42
N VAL A 77 5.74 5.18 -10.60
CA VAL A 77 4.94 4.79 -11.78
C VAL A 77 3.63 5.59 -11.83
N GLY A 78 2.98 5.80 -10.68
CA GLY A 78 1.75 6.61 -10.58
C GLY A 78 1.96 8.07 -10.96
N PHE A 79 3.10 8.67 -10.59
CA PHE A 79 3.46 10.01 -11.05
C PHE A 79 3.73 10.06 -12.56
N ASP A 80 4.36 9.02 -13.12
CA ASP A 80 4.58 8.94 -14.56
C ASP A 80 3.24 8.92 -15.32
N LEU A 81 2.27 8.11 -14.86
CA LEU A 81 0.90 8.11 -15.38
C LEU A 81 0.25 9.49 -15.31
N PHE A 82 0.42 10.19 -14.20
CA PHE A 82 -0.18 11.51 -13.99
C PHE A 82 0.40 12.58 -14.92
N PHE A 83 1.73 12.63 -15.06
CA PHE A 83 2.39 13.71 -15.78
C PHE A 83 2.57 13.44 -17.28
N ARG A 84 2.75 12.17 -17.68
CA ARG A 84 3.04 11.80 -19.07
C ARG A 84 1.85 11.20 -19.81
N GLY A 85 0.74 10.97 -19.10
CA GLY A 85 -0.46 10.35 -19.63
C GLY A 85 -0.45 8.83 -19.46
N VAL A 86 -1.65 8.25 -19.54
CA VAL A 86 -1.86 6.81 -19.33
C VAL A 86 -1.45 6.04 -20.59
N THR A 87 -0.53 5.09 -20.42
CA THR A 87 -0.34 4.01 -21.39
C THR A 87 -0.75 2.71 -20.73
N GLU A 88 -1.42 1.82 -21.47
CA GLU A 88 -1.96 0.56 -20.91
C GLU A 88 -0.89 -0.27 -20.18
N THR A 89 0.35 -0.27 -20.69
CA THR A 89 1.47 -0.97 -20.07
C THR A 89 1.84 -0.40 -18.71
N ILE A 90 1.90 0.93 -18.58
CA ILE A 90 2.27 1.60 -17.32
C ILE A 90 1.12 1.46 -16.30
N GLU A 91 -0.13 1.54 -16.75
CA GLU A 91 -1.32 1.32 -15.90
C GLU A 91 -1.35 -0.10 -15.34
N THR A 92 -1.12 -1.10 -16.20
CA THR A 92 -1.06 -2.51 -15.80
C THR A 92 0.05 -2.75 -14.77
N ILE A 93 1.23 -2.15 -14.97
CA ILE A 93 2.34 -2.23 -14.00
C ILE A 93 1.94 -1.58 -12.67
N HIS A 94 1.32 -0.40 -12.71
CA HIS A 94 0.87 0.30 -11.51
C HIS A 94 -0.13 -0.53 -10.70
N GLN A 95 -1.14 -1.11 -11.37
CA GLN A 95 -2.14 -1.98 -10.74
C GLN A 95 -1.52 -3.26 -10.19
N LEU A 96 -0.62 -3.91 -10.94
CA LEU A 96 0.08 -5.11 -10.50
C LEU A 96 0.84 -4.86 -9.18
N ILE A 97 1.60 -3.77 -9.10
CA ILE A 97 2.33 -3.41 -7.88
C ILE A 97 1.35 -3.17 -6.72
N ALA A 98 0.22 -2.49 -6.97
CA ALA A 98 -0.82 -2.26 -5.97
C ALA A 98 -1.34 -3.57 -5.36
N TYR A 99 -1.63 -4.58 -6.19
CA TYR A 99 -2.09 -5.88 -5.71
C TYR A 99 -1.01 -6.62 -4.91
N VAL A 100 0.26 -6.57 -5.32
CA VAL A 100 1.35 -7.17 -4.54
C VAL A 100 1.48 -6.52 -3.16
N ILE A 101 1.34 -5.19 -3.08
CA ILE A 101 1.31 -4.47 -1.81
C ILE A 101 0.10 -4.88 -0.97
N PHE A 102 -1.07 -5.06 -1.58
CA PHE A 102 -2.26 -5.55 -0.88
C PHE A 102 -2.04 -6.95 -0.29
N PHE A 103 -1.54 -7.91 -1.04
CA PHE A 103 -1.24 -9.25 -0.50
C PHE A 103 -0.17 -9.21 0.60
N SER A 104 0.83 -8.34 0.48
CA SER A 104 1.84 -8.12 1.52
C SER A 104 1.22 -7.54 2.81
N SER A 105 0.21 -6.67 2.67
CA SER A 105 -0.55 -6.14 3.81
C SER A 105 -1.37 -7.22 4.52
N LEU A 106 -2.00 -8.14 3.77
CA LEU A 106 -2.72 -9.28 4.33
C LEU A 106 -1.77 -10.24 5.08
N ALA A 107 -0.60 -10.53 4.51
CA ALA A 107 0.41 -11.34 5.17
C ALA A 107 0.86 -10.70 6.50
N THR A 108 1.06 -9.38 6.50
CA THR A 108 1.42 -8.62 7.71
C THR A 108 0.32 -8.68 8.77
N LEU A 109 -0.95 -8.53 8.36
CA LEU A 109 -2.10 -8.67 9.25
C LEU A 109 -2.18 -10.08 9.84
N GLY A 110 -2.02 -11.11 9.02
CA GLY A 110 -2.02 -12.51 9.46
C GLY A 110 -0.92 -12.82 10.50
N ILE A 111 0.30 -12.31 10.29
CA ILE A 111 1.39 -12.45 11.27
C ILE A 111 1.06 -11.66 12.55
N GLY A 112 0.60 -10.41 12.42
CA GLY A 112 0.21 -9.57 13.56
C GLY A 112 -0.91 -10.17 14.42
N TYR A 113 -1.81 -10.96 13.82
CA TYR A 113 -2.77 -11.78 14.56
C TYR A 113 -2.14 -12.97 15.27
N LYS A 114 -1.21 -13.69 14.61
CA LYS A 114 -0.54 -14.88 15.17
C LYS A 114 0.43 -14.56 16.32
N THR A 115 1.12 -13.43 16.25
CA THR A 115 2.09 -12.98 17.29
C THR A 115 1.42 -12.28 18.47
N ARG A 116 0.09 -12.43 18.65
CA ARG A 116 -0.68 -11.99 19.81
C ARG A 116 -0.95 -13.13 20.81
N VAL A 117 0.01 -14.06 20.92
CA VAL A 117 0.27 -14.84 22.14
C VAL A 117 1.49 -14.22 22.81
#